data_AF-A0A7C5ZHP1-F1
#
_entry.id   AF-A0A7C5ZHP1-F1
#
_cell.length_a   1.000
_cell.length_b   1.000
_cell.length_c   1.000
_cell.angle_alpha   90.00
_cell.angle_beta   90.00
_cell.angle_gamma   90.00
#
_symmetry.space_group_name_H-M   'P 1'
#
loop_
_entity.id
_entity.type
_entity.pdbx_description
1 polymer ?
#
loop_
_entity_poly.entity_id
_entity_poly.type
_entity_poly.pdbx_seq_one_letter_code
_entity_poly.pdbx_strand_id
1 'polypeptide(L)'
;MEKEFVNPNLHVALVHYPLALLISGTLIELFSFLWRRHGFRAAGRWMILLGAFSGIPTALSGVYALSDVARMGLDPSTAGGTWKEVAAASSLSAAQWQMLRKHLLYQLWAVIVSVTAVVVWIACSDRWRERLHLPLLVLLLVGVVLTSAGAWHGGEAVYRYGTGVLGQAQAPTAPLAPPMQDQIQPPAQTQPVESPQPPTPEPAAPDAAPATAPTTTASASVAVESVNIWTAQASADVTGEGAAARAQRRLAEQVEYYLPPLQIHMVLAGTAIAIALASLGLSIRKITQGPPVTQVDAIAAALGPPPTLIGGDTPDTLVESAPPPPDPADRNLLPVPAARFWVLTALLGLLAAAAGAWALASAADNWSFAVLWKEIILANARAGERRQMAHVISGLVIVLEPLLLAMQTRWAPRQKWLLTVLALLLLGAVGFQIWLGTLLLFDTPQGRLTSFN
;
A
#
# COMPACT_ATOMS: atom_id res chain seq x y z
N MET A 1 30.71 -2.71 5.13
CA MET A 1 29.26 -2.91 5.26
C MET A 1 28.66 -2.70 3.90
N GLU A 2 28.49 -3.79 3.16
CA GLU A 2 27.81 -3.75 1.87
C GLU A 2 26.37 -3.29 2.13
N LYS A 3 25.90 -2.33 1.35
CA LYS A 3 24.56 -1.78 1.46
C LYS A 3 23.59 -2.92 1.21
N GLU A 4 22.99 -3.45 2.27
CA GLU A 4 21.87 -4.37 2.19
C GLU A 4 20.80 -3.69 1.34
N PHE A 5 20.59 -4.20 0.14
CA PHE A 5 19.68 -3.67 -0.89
C PHE A 5 18.19 -3.66 -0.47
N VAL A 6 17.88 -3.85 0.82
CA VAL A 6 16.55 -4.27 1.29
C VAL A 6 16.10 -3.52 2.54
N ASN A 7 16.53 -2.26 2.69
CA ASN A 7 15.78 -1.30 3.49
C ASN A 7 15.35 -0.15 2.57
N PRO A 8 14.07 -0.11 2.15
CA PRO A 8 12.92 -0.84 2.70
C PRO A 8 12.78 -2.30 2.26
N ASN A 9 12.01 -3.03 3.07
CA ASN A 9 11.58 -4.37 2.78
C ASN A 9 10.72 -4.40 1.50
N LEU A 10 11.33 -4.82 0.38
CA LEU A 10 10.70 -4.90 -0.95
C LEU A 10 9.33 -5.61 -0.93
N HIS A 11 9.14 -6.55 -0.01
CA HIS A 11 7.86 -7.23 0.18
C HIS A 11 6.70 -6.27 0.46
N VAL A 12 6.90 -5.27 1.33
CA VAL A 12 5.86 -4.31 1.71
C VAL A 12 5.44 -3.47 0.49
N ALA A 13 6.40 -3.09 -0.35
CA ALA A 13 6.08 -2.38 -1.59
C ALA A 13 5.30 -3.27 -2.56
N LEU A 14 5.73 -4.53 -2.73
CA LEU A 14 5.15 -5.44 -3.70
C LEU A 14 3.77 -6.00 -3.30
N VAL A 15 3.49 -6.19 -2.02
CA VAL A 15 2.28 -6.91 -1.54
C VAL A 15 0.96 -6.24 -1.91
N HIS A 16 0.97 -4.93 -2.11
CA HIS A 16 -0.24 -4.17 -2.39
C HIS A 16 -0.81 -4.45 -3.80
N TYR A 17 0.04 -4.68 -4.80
CA TYR A 17 -0.39 -4.90 -6.18
C TYR A 17 -1.19 -6.20 -6.38
N PRO A 18 -0.66 -7.39 -6.03
CA PRO A 18 -1.40 -8.63 -6.21
C PRO A 18 -2.65 -8.66 -5.34
N LEU A 19 -2.58 -8.11 -4.12
CA LEU A 19 -3.73 -7.99 -3.23
C LEU A 19 -4.86 -7.19 -3.88
N ALA A 20 -4.58 -5.97 -4.32
CA ALA A 20 -5.59 -5.10 -4.91
C ALA A 20 -6.16 -5.67 -6.22
N LEU A 21 -5.29 -6.17 -7.11
CA LEU A 21 -5.69 -6.70 -8.41
C LEU A 21 -6.49 -8.00 -8.28
N LEU A 22 -6.05 -8.94 -7.45
CA LEU A 22 -6.72 -10.24 -7.27
C LEU A 22 -8.08 -10.07 -6.58
N ILE A 23 -8.16 -9.26 -5.51
CA ILE A 23 -9.44 -9.02 -4.82
C ILE A 23 -10.41 -8.31 -5.76
N SER A 24 -9.99 -7.18 -6.35
CA SER A 24 -10.87 -6.40 -7.21
C SER A 24 -11.29 -7.17 -8.45
N GLY A 25 -10.37 -7.90 -9.09
CA GLY A 25 -10.66 -8.72 -10.26
C GLY A 25 -11.63 -9.86 -9.95
N THR A 26 -11.46 -10.55 -8.81
CA THR A 26 -12.37 -11.60 -8.35
C THR A 26 -13.76 -11.06 -8.04
N LEU A 27 -13.85 -9.90 -7.36
CA LEU A 27 -15.12 -9.23 -7.11
C LEU A 27 -15.82 -8.82 -8.42
N ILE A 28 -15.08 -8.29 -9.39
CA ILE A 28 -15.62 -7.97 -10.72
C ILE A 28 -16.20 -9.22 -11.40
N GLU A 29 -15.47 -10.34 -11.38
CA GLU A 29 -15.97 -11.59 -11.97
C GLU A 29 -17.19 -12.12 -11.21
N LEU A 30 -17.23 -12.00 -9.89
CA LEU A 30 -18.38 -12.37 -9.04
C LEU A 30 -19.62 -11.50 -9.35
N PHE A 31 -19.46 -10.18 -9.46
CA PHE A 31 -20.58 -9.28 -9.78
C PHE A 31 -20.99 -9.31 -11.25
N SER A 32 -20.19 -9.92 -12.12
CA SER A 32 -20.50 -10.01 -13.54
C SER A 32 -21.74 -10.83 -13.87
N PHE A 33 -22.22 -11.66 -12.93
CA PHE A 33 -23.52 -12.34 -13.06
C PHE A 33 -24.69 -11.33 -13.05
N LEU A 34 -24.57 -10.21 -12.33
CA LEU A 34 -25.58 -9.15 -12.27
C LEU A 34 -25.50 -8.22 -13.50
N TRP A 35 -24.31 -8.02 -14.07
CA TRP A 35 -24.10 -7.21 -15.26
C TRP A 35 -23.45 -8.02 -16.38
N ARG A 36 -24.28 -8.56 -17.29
CA ARG A 36 -23.87 -9.33 -18.48
C ARG A 36 -22.98 -8.58 -19.49
N ARG A 37 -22.60 -7.32 -19.25
CA ARG A 37 -21.82 -6.53 -20.22
C ARG A 37 -20.38 -7.04 -20.34
N HIS A 38 -20.02 -7.48 -21.54
CA HIS A 38 -18.75 -8.16 -21.87
C HIS A 38 -17.46 -7.37 -21.58
N GLY A 39 -17.53 -6.05 -21.41
CA GLY A 39 -16.33 -5.22 -21.21
C GLY A 39 -15.74 -5.33 -19.80
N PHE A 40 -16.59 -5.26 -18.78
CA PHE A 40 -16.17 -5.26 -17.38
C PHE A 40 -15.56 -6.60 -16.96
N ARG A 41 -16.13 -7.70 -17.46
CA ARG A 41 -15.59 -9.05 -17.29
C ARG A 41 -14.17 -9.21 -17.83
N ALA A 42 -13.90 -8.64 -19.01
CA ALA A 42 -12.57 -8.71 -19.59
C ALA A 42 -11.55 -8.02 -18.69
N ALA A 43 -11.88 -6.84 -18.16
CA ALA A 43 -11.02 -6.14 -17.20
C ALA A 43 -10.80 -6.98 -15.92
N GLY A 44 -11.86 -7.51 -15.31
CA GLY A 44 -11.75 -8.35 -14.12
C GLY A 44 -10.83 -9.56 -14.33
N ARG A 45 -10.94 -10.24 -15.48
CA ARG A 45 -10.07 -11.37 -15.84
C ARG A 45 -8.60 -10.95 -16.00
N TRP A 46 -8.32 -9.80 -16.61
CA TRP A 46 -6.95 -9.27 -16.70
C TRP A 46 -6.40 -8.90 -15.32
N MET A 47 -7.22 -8.34 -14.44
CA MET A 47 -6.81 -8.03 -13.06
C MET A 47 -6.52 -9.30 -12.26
N ILE A 48 -7.36 -10.34 -12.37
CA ILE A 48 -7.09 -11.65 -11.77
C ILE A 48 -5.77 -12.23 -12.30
N LEU A 49 -5.56 -12.19 -13.62
CA LEU A 49 -4.35 -12.68 -14.26
C LEU A 49 -3.10 -11.99 -13.71
N LEU A 50 -3.08 -10.66 -13.77
CA LEU A 50 -1.94 -9.86 -13.29
C LEU A 50 -1.74 -10.00 -11.78
N GLY A 51 -2.83 -10.03 -11.00
CA GLY A 51 -2.79 -10.22 -9.56
C GLY A 51 -2.22 -11.57 -9.15
N ALA A 52 -2.65 -12.65 -9.79
CA ALA A 52 -2.14 -13.99 -9.53
C ALA A 52 -0.65 -14.11 -9.85
N PHE A 53 -0.21 -13.66 -11.03
CA PHE A 53 1.21 -13.75 -11.42
C PHE A 53 2.12 -12.81 -10.63
N SER A 54 1.68 -11.59 -10.29
CA SER A 54 2.44 -10.69 -9.40
C SER A 54 2.49 -11.17 -7.95
N GLY A 55 1.62 -12.11 -7.56
CA GLY A 55 1.70 -12.81 -6.29
C GLY A 55 2.98 -13.63 -6.12
N ILE A 56 3.56 -14.15 -7.21
CA ILE A 56 4.81 -14.95 -7.18
C ILE A 56 6.01 -14.13 -6.68
N PRO A 57 6.42 -13.01 -7.34
CA PRO A 57 7.53 -12.21 -6.84
C PRO A 57 7.25 -11.62 -5.45
N THR A 58 5.98 -11.35 -5.12
CA THR A 58 5.57 -10.89 -3.79
C THR A 58 5.78 -11.95 -2.70
N ALA A 59 5.44 -13.22 -2.97
CA ALA A 59 5.66 -14.30 -2.03
C ALA A 59 7.15 -14.58 -1.83
N LEU A 60 7.94 -14.55 -2.91
CA LEU A 60 9.39 -14.71 -2.84
C LEU A 60 10.06 -13.59 -2.04
N SER A 61 9.67 -12.33 -2.27
CA SER A 61 10.17 -11.21 -1.47
C SER A 61 9.72 -11.31 -0.01
N GLY A 62 8.55 -11.91 0.28
CA GLY A 62 8.09 -12.19 1.64
C GLY A 62 8.90 -13.28 2.38
N VAL A 63 9.38 -14.30 1.66
CA VAL A 63 10.31 -15.29 2.24
C VAL A 63 11.64 -14.62 2.60
N TYR A 64 12.14 -13.77 1.71
CA TYR A 64 13.35 -12.98 1.97
C TYR A 64 13.16 -12.06 3.19
N ALA A 65 12.04 -11.33 3.24
CA ALA A 65 11.66 -10.47 4.36
C ALA A 65 11.67 -11.21 5.71
N LEU A 66 11.12 -12.43 5.75
CA LEU A 66 11.14 -13.25 6.96
C LEU A 66 12.58 -13.63 7.36
N SER A 67 13.42 -14.00 6.39
CA SER A 67 14.81 -14.34 6.65
C SER A 67 15.58 -13.15 7.22
N ASP A 68 15.36 -11.96 6.67
CA ASP A 68 15.98 -10.72 7.11
C ASP A 68 15.59 -10.38 8.56
N VAL A 69 14.28 -10.36 8.85
CA VAL A 69 13.76 -10.11 10.20
C VAL A 69 14.27 -11.15 11.21
N ALA A 70 14.36 -12.43 10.82
CA ALA A 70 14.84 -13.48 11.72
C ALA A 70 16.34 -13.35 12.06
N ARG A 71 17.13 -12.75 11.17
CA ARG A 71 18.58 -12.52 11.33
C ARG A 71 18.89 -11.20 12.03
N MET A 72 17.92 -10.29 12.15
CA MET A 72 18.10 -9.00 12.78
C MET A 72 18.61 -9.14 14.22
N GLY A 73 19.74 -8.51 14.52
CA GLY A 73 20.38 -8.53 15.85
C GLY A 73 21.27 -9.76 16.13
N LEU A 74 21.39 -10.71 15.19
CA LEU A 74 22.33 -11.82 15.33
C LEU A 74 23.75 -11.39 14.94
N ASP A 75 24.75 -12.02 15.56
CA ASP A 75 26.13 -11.86 15.12
C ASP A 75 26.32 -12.48 13.70
N PRO A 76 27.31 -12.02 12.91
CA PRO A 76 27.48 -12.49 11.54
C PRO A 76 27.69 -14.00 11.39
N SER A 77 28.28 -14.66 12.40
CA SER A 77 28.53 -16.11 12.34
C SER A 77 27.23 -16.90 12.51
N THR A 78 26.39 -16.50 13.46
CA THR A 78 25.06 -17.10 13.67
C THR A 78 24.10 -16.75 12.53
N ALA A 79 24.14 -15.50 12.05
CA ALA A 79 23.35 -15.08 10.90
C ALA A 79 23.71 -15.93 9.66
N GLY A 80 24.98 -16.22 9.42
CA GLY A 80 25.43 -17.10 8.32
C GLY A 80 25.07 -18.58 8.47
N GLY A 81 24.55 -19.00 9.63
CA GLY A 81 24.22 -20.38 9.94
C GLY A 81 23.02 -20.95 9.18
N THR A 82 22.71 -22.21 9.49
CA THR A 82 21.52 -22.89 8.96
C THR A 82 20.23 -22.22 9.43
N TRP A 83 19.13 -22.37 8.70
CA TRP A 83 17.84 -21.79 9.10
C TRP A 83 17.39 -22.24 10.50
N LYS A 84 17.73 -23.47 10.91
CA LYS A 84 17.41 -23.99 12.24
C LYS A 84 18.16 -23.22 13.34
N GLU A 85 19.43 -22.90 13.13
CA GLU A 85 20.25 -22.11 14.05
C GLU A 85 19.77 -20.66 14.10
N VAL A 86 19.52 -20.05 12.94
CA VAL A 86 18.97 -18.68 12.84
C VAL A 86 17.62 -18.59 13.56
N ALA A 87 16.69 -19.51 13.30
CA ALA A 87 15.37 -19.49 13.93
C ALA A 87 15.44 -19.72 15.46
N ALA A 88 16.39 -20.53 15.93
CA ALA A 88 16.61 -20.78 17.36
C ALA A 88 17.28 -19.60 18.08
N ALA A 89 18.16 -18.87 17.39
CA ALA A 89 18.86 -17.71 17.94
C ALA A 89 18.08 -16.40 17.78
N SER A 90 17.08 -16.37 16.88
CA SER A 90 16.29 -15.19 16.57
C SER A 90 15.62 -14.60 17.81
N SER A 91 15.61 -13.27 17.89
CA SER A 91 14.99 -12.51 18.98
C SER A 91 13.46 -12.43 18.89
N LEU A 92 12.86 -13.04 17.85
CA LEU A 92 11.42 -13.07 17.67
C LEU A 92 10.73 -13.93 18.74
N SER A 93 9.69 -13.38 19.37
CA SER A 93 8.90 -14.14 20.35
C SER A 93 8.17 -15.32 19.69
N ALA A 94 7.79 -16.34 20.48
CA ALA A 94 7.03 -17.48 19.97
C ALA A 94 5.70 -17.07 19.30
N ALA A 95 5.02 -16.06 19.84
CA ALA A 95 3.78 -15.53 19.27
C ALA A 95 4.03 -14.82 17.93
N GLN A 96 5.11 -14.03 17.84
CA GLN A 96 5.53 -13.35 16.61
C GLN A 96 5.91 -14.36 15.51
N TRP A 97 6.67 -15.41 15.86
CA TRP A 97 6.96 -16.54 14.97
C TRP A 97 5.69 -17.21 14.44
N GLN A 98 4.69 -17.43 15.31
CA GLN A 98 3.42 -18.02 14.90
C GLN A 98 2.66 -17.13 13.91
N MET A 99 2.64 -15.81 14.13
CA MET A 99 2.01 -14.86 13.20
C MET A 99 2.71 -14.86 11.85
N LEU A 100 4.05 -14.76 11.83
CA LEU A 100 4.84 -14.77 10.60
C LEU A 100 4.70 -16.08 9.83
N ARG A 101 4.67 -17.21 10.54
CA ARG A 101 4.42 -18.53 9.92
C ARG A 101 3.03 -18.60 9.29
N LYS A 102 1.99 -18.12 9.97
CA LYS A 102 0.61 -18.09 9.42
C LYS A 102 0.52 -17.17 8.21
N HIS A 103 1.11 -15.97 8.29
CA HIS A 103 1.20 -15.03 7.18
C HIS A 103 1.84 -15.71 5.95
N LEU A 104 3.03 -16.30 6.12
CA LEU A 104 3.75 -16.97 5.04
C LEU A 104 2.95 -18.11 4.43
N LEU A 105 2.39 -18.99 5.27
CA LEU A 105 1.62 -20.16 4.81
C LEU A 105 0.38 -19.73 4.02
N TYR A 106 -0.39 -18.77 4.53
CA TYR A 106 -1.60 -18.32 3.83
C TYR A 106 -1.28 -17.61 2.53
N GLN A 107 -0.23 -16.78 2.48
CA GLN A 107 0.16 -16.12 1.23
C GLN A 107 0.69 -17.13 0.20
N LEU A 108 1.48 -18.12 0.62
CA LEU A 108 1.97 -19.17 -0.26
C LEU A 108 0.79 -19.95 -0.88
N TRP A 109 -0.16 -20.40 -0.05
CA TRP A 109 -1.34 -21.12 -0.54
C TRP A 109 -2.22 -20.25 -1.43
N ALA A 110 -2.40 -18.98 -1.09
CA ALA A 110 -3.18 -18.06 -1.91
C ALA A 110 -2.59 -17.91 -3.32
N VAL A 111 -1.26 -17.77 -3.43
CA VAL A 111 -0.56 -17.69 -4.71
C VAL A 111 -0.70 -18.99 -5.49
N ILE A 112 -0.47 -20.16 -4.85
CA ILE A 112 -0.60 -21.47 -5.51
C ILE A 112 -2.01 -21.67 -6.07
N VAL A 113 -3.04 -21.42 -5.25
CA VAL A 113 -4.44 -21.59 -5.66
C VAL A 113 -4.79 -20.63 -6.79
N SER A 114 -4.44 -19.35 -6.68
CA SER A 114 -4.80 -18.33 -7.66
C SER A 114 -4.09 -18.53 -9.00
N VAL A 115 -2.78 -18.83 -8.98
CA VAL A 115 -2.00 -19.12 -10.18
C VAL A 115 -2.51 -20.40 -10.84
N THR A 116 -2.81 -21.44 -10.07
CA THR A 116 -3.39 -22.69 -10.61
C THR A 116 -4.71 -22.41 -11.32
N ALA A 117 -5.62 -21.66 -10.68
CA ALA A 117 -6.91 -21.31 -11.30
C ALA A 117 -6.73 -20.55 -12.62
N VAL A 118 -5.79 -19.59 -12.65
CA VAL A 118 -5.48 -18.79 -13.84
C VAL A 118 -4.82 -19.62 -14.94
N VAL A 119 -3.85 -20.47 -14.62
CA VAL A 119 -3.17 -21.33 -15.60
C VAL A 119 -4.15 -22.34 -16.20
N VAL A 120 -4.99 -22.98 -15.38
CA VAL A 120 -6.06 -23.87 -15.86
C VAL A 120 -7.02 -23.10 -16.77
N TRP A 121 -7.46 -21.92 -16.36
CA TRP A 121 -8.32 -21.07 -17.20
C TRP A 121 -7.68 -20.79 -18.57
N ILE A 122 -6.40 -20.38 -18.61
CA ILE A 122 -5.69 -20.10 -19.87
C ILE A 122 -5.53 -21.37 -20.72
N ALA A 123 -5.15 -22.50 -20.12
CA ALA A 123 -4.86 -23.74 -20.82
C ALA A 123 -6.12 -24.45 -21.36
N CYS A 124 -7.29 -24.23 -20.76
CA CYS A 124 -8.54 -24.84 -21.20
C CYS A 124 -9.09 -24.23 -22.50
N SER A 125 -9.72 -25.07 -23.32
CA SER A 125 -10.52 -24.63 -24.48
C SER A 125 -11.78 -23.88 -24.03
N ASP A 126 -12.40 -23.12 -24.94
CA ASP A 126 -13.58 -22.29 -24.59
C ASP A 126 -14.74 -23.11 -24.00
N ARG A 127 -15.00 -24.31 -24.55
CA ARG A 127 -16.01 -25.24 -24.00
C ARG A 127 -15.70 -25.64 -22.55
N TRP A 128 -14.43 -25.86 -22.22
CA TRP A 128 -14.02 -26.21 -20.87
C TRP A 128 -14.03 -25.00 -19.95
N ARG A 129 -13.65 -23.81 -20.43
CA ARG A 129 -13.74 -22.56 -19.66
C ARG A 129 -15.18 -22.25 -19.23
N GLU A 130 -16.16 -22.51 -20.09
CA GLU A 130 -17.58 -22.36 -19.74
C GLU A 130 -18.01 -23.34 -18.64
N ARG A 131 -17.61 -24.62 -18.74
CA ARG A 131 -17.94 -25.65 -17.74
C ARG A 131 -17.21 -25.47 -16.40
N LEU A 132 -15.95 -25.02 -16.44
CA LEU A 132 -15.11 -24.84 -15.27
C LEU A 132 -15.22 -23.45 -14.66
N HIS A 133 -16.04 -22.56 -15.21
CA HIS A 133 -16.16 -21.18 -14.72
C HIS A 133 -16.46 -21.10 -13.23
N LEU A 134 -17.48 -21.83 -12.76
CA LEU A 134 -17.86 -21.82 -11.35
C LEU A 134 -16.79 -22.46 -10.45
N PRO A 135 -16.25 -23.67 -10.73
CA PRO A 135 -15.12 -24.22 -9.96
C PRO A 135 -13.91 -23.28 -9.87
N LEU A 136 -13.52 -22.65 -10.98
CA LEU A 136 -12.38 -21.73 -11.01
C LEU A 136 -12.67 -20.44 -10.23
N LEU A 137 -13.90 -19.92 -10.28
CA LEU A 137 -14.32 -18.79 -9.46
C LEU A 137 -14.28 -19.13 -7.96
N VAL A 138 -14.71 -20.32 -7.56
CA VAL A 138 -14.60 -20.78 -6.17
C VAL A 138 -13.15 -20.84 -5.71
N LEU A 139 -12.24 -21.36 -6.55
CA LEU A 139 -10.80 -21.36 -6.24
C LEU A 139 -10.25 -19.93 -6.07
N LEU A 140 -10.65 -18.99 -6.92
CA LEU A 140 -10.24 -17.59 -6.78
C LEU A 140 -10.77 -16.95 -5.50
N LEU A 141 -12.01 -17.24 -5.09
CA LEU A 141 -12.57 -16.79 -3.81
C LEU A 141 -11.79 -17.37 -2.62
N VAL A 142 -11.40 -18.64 -2.68
CA VAL A 142 -10.51 -19.24 -1.67
C VAL A 142 -9.16 -18.51 -1.63
N GLY A 143 -8.59 -18.21 -2.80
CA GLY A 143 -7.37 -17.39 -2.93
C GLY A 143 -7.50 -16.02 -2.25
N VAL A 144 -8.61 -15.31 -2.49
CA VAL A 144 -8.91 -14.01 -1.85
C VAL A 144 -8.99 -14.14 -0.34
N VAL A 145 -9.73 -15.13 0.19
CA VAL A 145 -9.84 -15.35 1.64
C VAL A 145 -8.48 -15.63 2.27
N LEU A 146 -7.67 -16.50 1.64
CA LEU A 146 -6.32 -16.82 2.11
C LEU A 146 -5.40 -15.60 2.10
N THR A 147 -5.41 -14.81 1.01
CA THR A 147 -4.61 -13.58 0.93
C THR A 147 -5.04 -12.56 1.99
N SER A 148 -6.33 -12.37 2.24
CA SER A 148 -6.83 -11.47 3.29
C SER A 148 -6.42 -11.94 4.69
N ALA A 149 -6.53 -13.24 4.98
CA ALA A 149 -6.07 -13.81 6.25
C ALA A 149 -4.56 -13.70 6.43
N GLY A 150 -3.79 -13.92 5.37
CA GLY A 150 -2.34 -13.69 5.35
C GLY A 150 -2.00 -12.23 5.64
N ALA A 151 -2.65 -11.29 4.96
CA ALA A 151 -2.47 -9.86 5.18
C ALA A 151 -2.78 -9.44 6.62
N TRP A 152 -3.84 -9.99 7.21
CA TRP A 152 -4.19 -9.77 8.63
C TRP A 152 -3.05 -10.20 9.57
N HIS A 153 -2.53 -11.42 9.42
CA HIS A 153 -1.43 -11.91 10.28
C HIS A 153 -0.13 -11.11 10.10
N GLY A 154 0.17 -10.68 8.88
CA GLY A 154 1.32 -9.82 8.61
C GLY A 154 1.15 -8.45 9.27
N GLY A 155 -0.02 -7.84 9.12
CA GLY A 155 -0.37 -6.56 9.75
C GLY A 155 -0.31 -6.63 11.28
N GLU A 156 -0.85 -7.69 11.89
CA GLU A 156 -0.79 -7.90 13.33
C GLU A 156 0.63 -8.15 13.85
N ALA A 157 1.48 -8.84 13.06
CA ALA A 157 2.89 -9.01 13.41
C ALA A 157 3.61 -7.66 13.49
N VAL A 158 3.34 -6.76 12.56
CA VAL A 158 3.91 -5.40 12.55
C VAL A 158 3.29 -4.57 13.68
N TYR A 159 1.96 -4.55 13.79
CA TYR A 159 1.23 -3.69 14.73
C TYR A 159 1.54 -4.02 16.20
N ARG A 160 1.49 -5.29 16.60
CA ARG A 160 1.69 -5.69 18.01
C ARG A 160 3.15 -5.84 18.42
N TYR A 161 4.00 -6.27 17.49
CA TYR A 161 5.38 -6.65 17.81
C TYR A 161 6.43 -5.76 17.14
N GLY A 162 6.02 -4.74 16.37
CA GLY A 162 6.94 -3.88 15.63
C GLY A 162 7.81 -4.63 14.63
N THR A 163 7.33 -5.79 14.13
CA THR A 163 8.12 -6.67 13.26
C THR A 163 8.64 -5.91 12.04
N GLY A 164 9.96 -5.86 11.87
CA GLY A 164 10.60 -5.17 10.74
C GLY A 164 10.58 -3.63 10.80
N VAL A 165 10.04 -3.03 11.87
CA VAL A 165 10.02 -1.57 12.09
C VAL A 165 10.96 -1.18 13.22
N LEU A 166 10.93 -1.95 14.31
CA LEU A 166 11.82 -1.72 15.44
C LEU A 166 13.17 -2.39 15.13
N GLY A 167 14.10 -1.64 14.54
CA GLY A 167 15.51 -1.94 14.75
C GLY A 167 15.72 -1.97 16.26
N GLN A 168 16.11 -3.11 16.81
CA GLN A 168 16.10 -3.43 18.26
C GLN A 168 17.06 -2.54 19.07
N ALA A 169 16.81 -1.24 19.11
CA ALA A 169 17.57 -0.27 19.91
C ALA A 169 17.07 -0.21 21.37
N GLN A 170 16.02 -0.95 21.72
CA GLN A 170 15.61 -1.13 23.09
C GLN A 170 15.49 -2.62 23.37
N ALA A 171 16.65 -3.26 23.55
CA ALA A 171 16.73 -4.24 24.63
C ALA A 171 16.08 -3.55 25.85
N PRO A 172 15.08 -4.15 26.50
CA PRO A 172 14.56 -3.59 27.73
C PRO A 172 15.77 -3.37 28.62
N THR A 173 16.17 -2.10 28.76
CA THR A 173 17.05 -1.68 29.83
C THR A 173 16.46 -2.32 31.06
N ALA A 174 17.30 -3.13 31.72
CA ALA A 174 16.98 -3.96 32.87
C ALA A 174 15.79 -3.39 33.64
N PRO A 175 14.79 -4.23 34.02
CA PRO A 175 13.53 -3.79 34.61
C PRO A 175 13.82 -2.60 35.50
N LEU A 176 13.32 -1.42 35.11
CA LEU A 176 13.52 -0.18 35.86
C LEU A 176 13.46 -0.58 37.31
N ALA A 177 14.61 -0.53 37.99
CA ALA A 177 14.65 -0.75 39.43
C ALA A 177 13.47 0.06 39.96
N PRO A 178 12.56 -0.55 40.76
CA PRO A 178 11.34 0.12 41.19
C PRO A 178 11.73 1.54 41.57
N PRO A 179 11.05 2.57 40.98
CA PRO A 179 11.49 3.96 41.07
C PRO A 179 11.94 4.14 42.49
N MET A 180 13.25 4.40 42.64
CA MET A 180 13.91 4.49 43.93
C MET A 180 13.07 5.52 44.66
N GLN A 181 12.12 5.02 45.48
CA GLN A 181 11.22 5.85 46.24
C GLN A 181 12.17 6.77 46.94
N ASP A 182 11.98 8.07 46.70
CA ASP A 182 12.73 9.12 47.33
C ASP A 182 13.04 8.67 48.76
N GLN A 183 14.27 8.17 48.95
CA GLN A 183 14.94 8.38 50.20
C GLN A 183 15.13 9.89 50.15
N ILE A 184 14.10 10.58 50.62
CA ILE A 184 14.19 11.89 51.21
C ILE A 184 15.30 11.71 52.23
N GLN A 185 16.54 11.94 51.80
CA GLN A 185 17.60 12.24 52.72
C GLN A 185 17.09 13.50 53.42
N PRO A 186 16.82 13.43 54.73
CA PRO A 186 16.49 14.62 55.48
C PRO A 186 17.57 15.67 55.18
N PRO A 187 17.20 16.95 55.04
CA PRO A 187 18.14 18.01 54.68
C PRO A 187 19.38 17.86 55.56
N ALA A 188 20.54 17.79 54.89
CA ALA A 188 21.84 17.66 55.52
C ALA A 188 21.87 18.58 56.74
N GLN A 189 21.94 17.98 57.92
CA GLN A 189 22.30 18.73 59.13
C GLN A 189 23.62 19.41 58.79
N THR A 190 23.58 20.74 58.70
CA THR A 190 24.76 21.58 58.61
C THR A 190 25.70 21.14 59.72
N GLN A 191 26.75 20.41 59.35
CA GLN A 191 27.83 20.09 60.27
C GLN A 191 28.42 21.42 60.74
N PRO A 192 28.68 21.58 62.05
CA PRO A 192 29.39 22.74 62.56
C PRO A 192 30.72 22.85 61.83
N VAL A 193 31.04 24.06 61.36
CA VAL A 193 32.34 24.38 60.77
C VAL A 193 33.42 24.08 61.82
N GLU A 194 34.11 22.97 61.64
CA GLU A 194 35.22 22.56 62.46
C GLU A 194 36.42 23.47 62.15
N SER A 195 36.95 24.09 63.21
CA SER A 195 38.09 25.00 63.12
C SER A 195 39.36 24.25 62.70
N PRO A 196 40.33 24.89 62.02
CA PRO A 196 41.50 24.20 61.50
C PRO A 196 42.43 23.77 62.65
N GLN A 197 42.63 22.47 62.83
CA GLN A 197 43.63 21.90 63.74
C GLN A 197 44.98 21.74 63.01
N PRO A 198 46.13 22.06 63.64
CA PRO A 198 47.44 22.02 63.00
C PRO A 198 47.98 20.58 62.87
N PRO A 199 49.00 20.35 62.00
CA PRO A 199 49.39 19.01 61.59
C PRO A 199 50.31 18.36 62.63
N THR A 200 50.07 17.09 62.97
CA THR A 200 51.09 16.21 63.59
C THR A 200 50.66 14.73 63.50
N PRO A 201 51.55 13.74 63.72
CA PRO A 201 52.04 12.84 62.68
C PRO A 201 51.53 11.38 62.82
N GLU A 202 51.77 10.62 61.75
CA GLU A 202 51.86 9.14 61.65
C GLU A 202 52.67 8.48 62.81
N PRO A 203 52.62 7.15 63.12
CA PRO A 203 51.74 6.01 62.73
C PRO A 203 51.17 5.19 63.93
N ALA A 204 50.28 4.22 63.68
CA ALA A 204 50.37 2.79 64.10
C ALA A 204 49.00 2.06 64.02
N ALA A 205 49.05 0.81 63.55
CA ALA A 205 47.94 -0.16 63.51
C ALA A 205 47.77 -0.90 64.87
N PRO A 206 47.01 -2.01 64.93
CA PRO A 206 45.54 -2.14 64.92
C PRO A 206 45.03 -2.81 66.22
N ASP A 207 43.72 -2.80 66.51
CA ASP A 207 43.03 -3.96 67.13
C ASP A 207 41.50 -3.78 67.34
N ALA A 208 40.82 -4.92 67.17
CA ALA A 208 39.64 -5.42 67.88
C ALA A 208 38.25 -4.73 67.79
N ALA A 209 37.30 -5.54 67.31
CA ALA A 209 35.83 -5.50 67.50
C ALA A 209 35.43 -5.63 69.00
N PRO A 210 34.14 -5.67 69.46
CA PRO A 210 32.88 -5.86 68.70
C PRO A 210 31.59 -5.10 69.17
N ALA A 211 30.57 -5.19 68.31
CA ALA A 211 29.10 -5.30 68.54
C ALA A 211 28.35 -4.41 69.56
N THR A 212 27.27 -3.75 69.11
CA THR A 212 25.96 -3.76 69.81
C THR A 212 24.78 -3.30 68.91
N ALA A 213 23.63 -3.93 69.20
CA ALA A 213 22.26 -3.94 68.68
C ALA A 213 21.61 -2.71 67.97
N PRO A 214 20.55 -2.94 67.16
CA PRO A 214 19.69 -1.90 66.60
C PRO A 214 18.46 -1.60 67.48
N THR A 215 18.17 -0.31 67.66
CA THR A 215 16.90 0.17 68.23
C THR A 215 15.95 0.51 67.08
N THR A 216 14.84 -0.20 66.99
CA THR A 216 13.70 0.12 66.10
C THR A 216 12.73 1.02 66.86
N THR A 217 12.55 2.24 66.39
CA THR A 217 11.42 3.10 66.78
C THR A 217 10.60 3.40 65.53
N ALA A 218 9.43 2.79 65.46
CA ALA A 218 8.38 3.14 64.52
C ALA A 218 7.78 4.50 64.91
N SER A 219 7.82 5.46 64.00
CA SER A 219 7.03 6.69 64.06
C SER A 219 6.12 6.76 62.84
N ALA A 220 4.83 6.67 63.11
CA ALA A 220 3.76 7.02 62.21
C ALA A 220 3.73 8.54 62.00
N SER A 221 3.73 8.98 60.73
CA SER A 221 3.22 10.29 60.29
C SER A 221 2.52 10.04 58.95
N VAL A 222 1.20 9.96 58.98
CA VAL A 222 0.25 11.06 58.72
C VAL A 222 0.33 11.51 57.25
N ALA A 223 -0.68 11.05 56.52
CA ALA A 223 -0.98 11.36 55.14
C ALA A 223 -1.28 12.83 54.93
N VAL A 224 -0.54 13.51 54.04
CA VAL A 224 -1.02 14.67 53.26
C VAL A 224 -0.19 14.76 51.97
N GLU A 225 -0.52 13.99 50.93
CA GLU A 225 -0.09 14.35 49.56
C GLU A 225 -0.91 13.61 48.49
N SER A 226 -2.11 14.10 48.22
CA SER A 226 -2.92 13.64 47.07
C SER A 226 -3.67 14.77 46.35
N VAL A 227 -3.26 16.02 46.53
CA VAL A 227 -4.03 17.20 46.06
C VAL A 227 -3.50 17.86 44.78
N ASN A 228 -2.44 17.36 44.14
CA ASN A 228 -1.84 18.07 42.99
C ASN A 228 -2.00 17.45 41.60
N ILE A 229 -2.83 16.42 41.42
CA ILE A 229 -3.09 15.86 40.07
C ILE A 229 -4.28 16.55 39.37
N TRP A 230 -5.23 17.15 40.11
CA TRP A 230 -6.41 17.81 39.52
C TRP A 230 -6.16 19.26 39.06
N THR A 231 -5.13 19.94 39.58
CA THR A 231 -4.81 21.34 39.24
C THR A 231 -4.10 21.50 37.90
N ALA A 232 -3.42 20.45 37.39
CA ALA A 232 -2.81 20.48 36.06
C ALA A 232 -3.84 20.34 34.92
N GLN A 233 -5.01 19.77 35.21
CA GLN A 233 -6.07 19.58 34.21
C GLN A 233 -6.99 20.81 34.09
N ALA A 234 -7.05 21.66 35.13
CA ALA A 234 -7.80 22.91 35.13
C ALA A 234 -7.07 24.08 34.44
N SER A 235 -5.73 24.05 34.34
CA SER A 235 -4.95 25.09 33.64
C SER A 235 -4.94 24.92 32.12
N ALA A 236 -5.32 23.75 31.59
CA ALA A 236 -5.51 23.52 30.15
C ALA A 236 -6.80 24.17 29.59
N ASP A 237 -7.75 24.57 30.44
CA ASP A 237 -8.95 25.31 30.03
C ASP A 237 -8.70 26.82 29.79
N VAL A 238 -7.50 27.31 30.07
CA VAL A 238 -7.16 28.76 29.99
C VAL A 238 -6.70 29.20 28.60
N THR A 239 -6.41 28.28 27.68
CA THR A 239 -5.91 28.64 26.33
C THR A 239 -6.99 29.08 25.34
N GLY A 240 -8.27 29.13 25.75
CA GLY A 240 -9.33 29.70 24.93
C GLY A 240 -9.69 28.90 23.67
N GLU A 241 -9.23 27.64 23.54
CA GLU A 241 -9.74 26.73 22.52
C GLU A 241 -11.21 26.42 22.83
N GLY A 242 -12.11 27.12 22.15
CA GLY A 242 -13.54 26.96 22.29
C GLY A 242 -13.95 25.50 22.16
N ALA A 243 -14.99 25.10 22.89
CA ALA A 243 -15.50 23.72 22.90
C ALA A 243 -15.72 23.14 21.49
N ALA A 244 -16.04 23.99 20.51
CA ALA A 244 -16.15 23.62 19.09
C ALA A 244 -14.83 23.14 18.48
N ALA A 245 -13.70 23.82 18.75
CA ALA A 245 -12.38 23.42 18.24
C ALA A 245 -11.94 22.07 18.82
N ARG A 246 -12.21 21.84 20.10
CA ARG A 246 -11.95 20.55 20.77
C ARG A 246 -12.83 19.42 20.23
N ALA A 247 -14.11 19.70 19.97
CA ALA A 247 -15.00 18.73 19.33
C ALA A 247 -14.54 18.38 17.91
N GLN A 248 -14.06 19.37 17.15
CA GLN A 248 -13.53 19.17 15.80
C GLN A 248 -12.23 18.34 15.80
N ARG A 249 -11.30 18.59 16.74
CA ARG A 249 -10.09 17.74 16.90
C ARG A 249 -10.44 16.31 17.28
N ARG A 250 -11.36 16.10 18.23
CA ARG A 250 -11.80 14.73 18.60
C ARG A 250 -12.44 13.99 17.43
N LEU A 251 -13.26 14.66 16.62
CA LEU A 251 -13.82 14.08 15.40
C LEU A 251 -12.71 13.74 14.39
N ALA A 252 -11.71 14.60 14.21
CA ALA A 252 -10.57 14.33 13.33
C ALA A 252 -9.76 13.12 13.81
N GLU A 253 -9.43 13.04 15.10
CA GLU A 253 -8.73 11.90 15.71
C GLU A 253 -9.52 10.60 15.56
N GLN A 254 -10.84 10.62 15.76
CA GLN A 254 -11.70 9.46 15.55
C GLN A 254 -11.73 9.02 14.09
N VAL A 255 -11.83 9.97 13.15
CA VAL A 255 -11.80 9.65 11.71
C VAL A 255 -10.44 9.08 11.31
N GLU A 256 -9.34 9.68 11.75
CA GLU A 256 -7.97 9.23 11.45
C GLU A 256 -7.67 7.85 12.04
N TYR A 257 -8.23 7.53 13.21
CA TYR A 257 -8.12 6.20 13.81
C TYR A 257 -8.70 5.09 12.93
N TYR A 258 -9.87 5.31 12.31
CA TYR A 258 -10.50 4.30 11.44
C TYR A 258 -10.01 4.35 10.00
N LEU A 259 -9.54 5.51 9.56
CA LEU A 259 -9.21 5.79 8.18
C LEU A 259 -7.89 6.58 8.12
N PRO A 260 -6.73 5.92 8.31
CA PRO A 260 -5.44 6.57 8.21
C PRO A 260 -5.29 7.22 6.82
N PRO A 261 -5.03 8.54 6.72
CA PRO A 261 -5.05 9.28 5.46
C PRO A 261 -4.12 8.67 4.39
N LEU A 262 -2.93 8.23 4.83
CA LEU A 262 -1.94 7.58 3.97
C LEU A 262 -2.46 6.25 3.41
N GLN A 263 -3.15 5.45 4.22
CA GLN A 263 -3.72 4.18 3.77
C GLN A 263 -4.82 4.40 2.75
N ILE A 264 -5.71 5.38 2.99
CA ILE A 264 -6.74 5.76 2.02
C ILE A 264 -6.11 6.20 0.70
N HIS A 265 -5.07 7.06 0.77
CA HIS A 265 -4.35 7.51 -0.42
C HIS A 265 -3.82 6.32 -1.24
N MET A 266 -3.14 5.37 -0.59
CA MET A 266 -2.61 4.18 -1.26
C MET A 266 -3.70 3.31 -1.89
N VAL A 267 -4.80 3.07 -1.16
CA VAL A 267 -5.94 2.27 -1.66
C VAL A 267 -6.60 2.93 -2.87
N LEU A 268 -6.87 4.24 -2.80
CA LEU A 268 -7.46 5.00 -3.89
C LEU A 268 -6.53 5.07 -5.10
N ALA A 269 -5.23 5.29 -4.89
CA ALA A 269 -4.23 5.29 -5.97
C ALA A 269 -4.17 3.93 -6.67
N GLY A 270 -4.08 2.84 -5.92
CA GLY A 270 -4.10 1.48 -6.48
C GLY A 270 -5.39 1.18 -7.25
N THR A 271 -6.54 1.62 -6.72
CA THR A 271 -7.84 1.48 -7.40
C THR A 271 -7.90 2.28 -8.69
N ALA A 272 -7.41 3.53 -8.69
CA ALA A 272 -7.35 4.37 -9.89
C ALA A 272 -6.50 3.71 -10.99
N ILE A 273 -5.33 3.16 -10.64
CA ILE A 273 -4.46 2.41 -11.56
C ILE A 273 -5.19 1.19 -12.12
N ALA A 274 -5.86 0.40 -11.28
CA ALA A 274 -6.63 -0.76 -11.72
C ALA A 274 -7.72 -0.38 -12.74
N ILE A 275 -8.48 0.69 -12.47
CA ILE A 275 -9.49 1.19 -13.40
C ILE A 275 -8.85 1.78 -14.66
N ALA A 276 -7.66 2.39 -14.58
CA ALA A 276 -6.91 2.86 -15.75
C ALA A 276 -6.56 1.70 -16.70
N LEU A 277 -6.05 0.59 -16.15
CA LEU A 277 -5.73 -0.61 -16.94
C LEU A 277 -6.98 -1.23 -17.56
N ALA A 278 -8.09 -1.26 -16.83
CA ALA A 278 -9.39 -1.66 -17.35
C ALA A 278 -9.84 -0.76 -18.53
N SER A 279 -9.73 0.57 -18.35
CA SER A 279 -10.05 1.57 -19.38
C SER A 279 -9.22 1.39 -20.63
N LEU A 280 -7.93 1.09 -20.49
CA LEU A 280 -7.02 0.81 -21.60
C LEU A 280 -7.45 -0.43 -22.38
N GLY A 281 -7.77 -1.53 -21.69
CA GLY A 281 -8.30 -2.74 -22.33
C GLY A 281 -9.60 -2.50 -23.10
N LEU A 282 -10.52 -1.72 -22.53
CA LEU A 282 -11.76 -1.31 -23.21
C LEU A 282 -11.48 -0.43 -24.43
N SER A 283 -10.47 0.45 -24.36
CA SER A 283 -10.06 1.32 -25.47
C SER A 283 -9.47 0.50 -26.61
N ILE A 284 -8.57 -0.44 -26.33
CA ILE A 284 -8.01 -1.36 -27.33
C ILE A 284 -9.14 -2.14 -28.02
N ARG A 285 -10.08 -2.72 -27.23
CA ARG A 285 -11.23 -3.43 -27.79
C ARG A 285 -12.08 -2.56 -28.71
N LYS A 286 -12.34 -1.30 -28.32
CA LYS A 286 -13.11 -0.37 -29.14
C LYS A 286 -12.42 -0.07 -30.47
N ILE A 287 -11.09 -0.06 -30.50
CA ILE A 287 -10.28 0.21 -31.70
C ILE A 287 -10.17 -1.02 -32.63
N THR A 288 -10.24 -2.23 -32.06
CA THR A 288 -10.19 -3.47 -32.84
C THR A 288 -11.55 -3.87 -33.40
N GLN A 289 -12.65 -3.41 -32.80
CA GLN A 289 -13.96 -3.40 -33.44
C GLN A 289 -13.86 -2.48 -34.66
N GLY A 290 -13.94 -3.06 -35.88
CA GLY A 290 -13.89 -2.30 -37.12
C GLY A 290 -14.96 -1.20 -37.20
N PRO A 291 -14.94 -0.36 -38.25
CA PRO A 291 -15.98 0.64 -38.42
C PRO A 291 -17.36 -0.04 -38.33
N PRO A 292 -18.33 0.57 -37.63
CA PRO A 292 -19.69 0.02 -37.62
C PRO A 292 -20.14 -0.08 -39.07
N VAL A 293 -20.56 -1.28 -39.49
CA VAL A 293 -21.15 -1.49 -40.81
C VAL A 293 -22.34 -0.54 -40.90
N THR A 294 -22.28 0.42 -41.82
CA THR A 294 -23.33 1.42 -41.92
C THR A 294 -24.58 0.78 -42.50
N GLN A 295 -25.76 1.34 -42.22
CA GLN A 295 -26.98 0.90 -42.91
C GLN A 295 -26.84 0.99 -44.44
N VAL A 296 -26.05 1.94 -44.94
CA VAL A 296 -25.79 2.10 -46.37
C VAL A 296 -25.00 0.91 -46.92
N ASP A 297 -23.99 0.42 -46.20
CA ASP A 297 -23.26 -0.80 -46.60
C ASP A 297 -24.18 -2.02 -46.61
N ALA A 298 -25.12 -2.09 -45.67
CA ALA A 298 -26.13 -3.16 -45.63
C ALA A 298 -27.15 -3.05 -46.78
N ILE A 299 -27.58 -1.84 -47.14
CA ILE A 299 -28.45 -1.61 -48.30
C ILE A 299 -27.70 -1.93 -49.59
N ALA A 300 -26.46 -1.48 -49.73
CA ALA A 300 -25.62 -1.80 -50.89
C ALA A 300 -25.38 -3.30 -51.01
N ALA A 301 -25.12 -4.00 -49.91
CA ALA A 301 -25.00 -5.46 -49.89
C ALA A 301 -26.34 -6.16 -50.24
N ALA A 302 -27.48 -5.63 -49.77
CA ALA A 302 -28.80 -6.19 -50.05
C ALA A 302 -29.25 -5.95 -51.51
N LEU A 303 -28.80 -4.86 -52.13
CA LEU A 303 -29.09 -4.53 -53.53
C LEU A 303 -28.20 -5.31 -54.52
N GLY A 304 -27.25 -6.10 -54.03
CA GLY A 304 -26.30 -6.84 -54.84
C GLY A 304 -25.20 -5.95 -55.46
N PRO A 305 -24.17 -6.55 -56.07
CA PRO A 305 -23.20 -5.79 -56.84
C PRO A 305 -23.94 -4.99 -57.93
N PRO A 306 -23.56 -3.74 -58.20
CA PRO A 306 -24.16 -2.98 -59.29
C PRO A 306 -24.05 -3.83 -60.56
N PRO A 307 -25.13 -4.00 -61.34
CA PRO A 307 -25.06 -4.77 -62.57
C PRO A 307 -23.91 -4.21 -63.38
N THR A 308 -22.89 -5.02 -63.63
CA THR A 308 -21.77 -4.66 -64.49
C THR A 308 -22.34 -4.50 -65.89
N LEU A 309 -22.79 -3.30 -66.19
CA LEU A 309 -23.09 -2.81 -67.52
C LEU A 309 -21.77 -2.84 -68.29
N ILE A 310 -21.45 -3.96 -68.94
CA ILE A 310 -20.70 -4.08 -70.20
C ILE A 310 -20.41 -5.58 -70.40
N GLY A 311 -20.98 -6.12 -71.48
CA GLY A 311 -20.95 -7.54 -71.84
C GLY A 311 -19.55 -8.05 -72.16
N GLY A 312 -19.04 -8.90 -71.28
CA GLY A 312 -17.99 -9.85 -71.59
C GLY A 312 -18.46 -11.22 -71.16
N ASP A 313 -18.71 -12.09 -72.13
CA ASP A 313 -18.96 -13.52 -71.93
C ASP A 313 -17.76 -14.13 -71.18
N THR A 314 -17.85 -14.18 -69.85
CA THR A 314 -16.88 -14.90 -69.02
C THR A 314 -17.45 -16.28 -68.74
N PRO A 315 -16.75 -17.35 -69.14
CA PRO A 315 -17.27 -18.71 -69.08
C PRO A 315 -17.38 -19.17 -67.62
N ASP A 316 -18.60 -19.58 -67.23
CA ASP A 316 -19.00 -20.47 -66.13
C ASP A 316 -17.92 -20.81 -65.08
N THR A 317 -17.35 -19.79 -64.43
CA THR A 317 -16.58 -20.01 -63.21
C THR A 317 -17.58 -20.20 -62.08
N LEU A 318 -17.62 -21.44 -61.60
CA LEU A 318 -18.38 -21.93 -60.44
C LEU A 318 -18.74 -20.81 -59.47
N VAL A 319 -20.04 -20.49 -59.42
CA VAL A 319 -20.63 -19.53 -58.50
C VAL A 319 -20.24 -19.94 -57.08
N GLU A 320 -19.17 -19.35 -56.57
CA GLU A 320 -18.76 -19.45 -55.18
C GLU A 320 -19.92 -18.84 -54.39
N SER A 321 -20.74 -19.72 -53.78
CA SER A 321 -21.93 -19.34 -53.05
C SER A 321 -21.56 -18.24 -52.07
N ALA A 322 -22.11 -17.04 -52.30
CA ALA A 322 -21.83 -15.88 -51.48
C ALA A 322 -21.96 -16.26 -50.01
N PRO A 323 -21.01 -15.82 -49.16
CA PRO A 323 -21.05 -16.14 -47.73
C PRO A 323 -22.43 -15.75 -47.18
N PRO A 324 -23.07 -16.62 -46.36
CA PRO A 324 -24.39 -16.35 -45.84
C PRO A 324 -24.41 -14.98 -45.15
N PRO A 325 -25.49 -14.19 -45.32
CA PRO A 325 -25.56 -12.86 -44.75
C PRO A 325 -25.34 -12.94 -43.23
N PRO A 326 -24.53 -12.04 -42.66
CA PRO A 326 -24.25 -12.06 -41.22
C PRO A 326 -25.56 -11.95 -40.44
N ASP A 327 -25.69 -12.82 -39.44
CA ASP A 327 -26.86 -12.96 -38.57
C ASP A 327 -27.28 -11.58 -38.06
N PRO A 328 -28.56 -11.16 -38.19
CA PRO A 328 -29.04 -9.91 -37.62
C PRO A 328 -28.74 -9.76 -36.11
N ALA A 329 -28.55 -10.86 -35.37
CA ALA A 329 -28.13 -10.84 -33.98
C ALA A 329 -26.73 -10.23 -33.76
N ASP A 330 -25.81 -10.36 -34.72
CA ASP A 330 -24.45 -9.80 -34.64
C ASP A 330 -24.41 -8.28 -34.89
N ARG A 331 -25.52 -7.66 -35.32
CA ARG A 331 -25.57 -6.23 -35.70
C ARG A 331 -25.72 -5.28 -34.51
N ASN A 332 -26.03 -5.78 -33.33
CA ASN A 332 -26.19 -4.97 -32.12
C ASN A 332 -24.93 -4.99 -31.24
N LEU A 333 -23.77 -4.67 -31.82
CA LEU A 333 -22.57 -4.42 -31.03
C LEU A 333 -22.79 -3.16 -30.19
N LEU A 334 -23.18 -3.37 -28.92
CA LEU A 334 -23.36 -2.29 -27.96
C LEU A 334 -22.07 -1.44 -27.89
N PRO A 335 -22.18 -0.10 -27.95
CA PRO A 335 -21.02 0.78 -27.94
C PRO A 335 -20.20 0.56 -26.66
N VAL A 336 -18.89 0.33 -26.81
CA VAL A 336 -17.96 0.15 -25.68
C VAL A 336 -17.77 1.51 -24.97
N PRO A 337 -18.15 1.65 -23.68
CA PRO A 337 -18.16 2.92 -22.99
C PRO A 337 -16.78 3.34 -22.44
N ALA A 338 -15.70 3.15 -23.22
CA ALA A 338 -14.31 3.36 -22.79
C ALA A 338 -14.06 4.75 -22.17
N ALA A 339 -14.61 5.82 -22.78
CA ALA A 339 -14.45 7.19 -22.29
C ALA A 339 -15.01 7.38 -20.86
N ARG A 340 -16.07 6.66 -20.47
CA ARG A 340 -16.66 6.77 -19.12
C ARG A 340 -15.74 6.18 -18.07
N PHE A 341 -15.04 5.10 -18.41
CA PHE A 341 -14.07 4.47 -17.52
C PHE A 341 -12.84 5.36 -17.33
N TRP A 342 -12.38 6.06 -18.37
CA TRP A 342 -11.32 7.06 -18.24
C TRP A 342 -11.69 8.24 -17.34
N VAL A 343 -12.94 8.73 -17.42
CA VAL A 343 -13.43 9.76 -16.47
C VAL A 343 -13.47 9.23 -15.05
N LEU A 344 -13.91 7.98 -14.85
CA LEU A 344 -13.88 7.34 -13.53
C LEU A 344 -12.45 7.20 -12.99
N THR A 345 -11.48 6.83 -13.84
CA THR A 345 -10.06 6.83 -13.49
C THR A 345 -9.60 8.21 -13.00
N ALA A 346 -9.94 9.28 -13.73
CA ALA A 346 -9.58 10.64 -13.33
C ALA A 346 -10.19 11.05 -11.99
N LEU A 347 -11.47 10.72 -11.77
CA LEU A 347 -12.16 11.00 -10.49
C LEU A 347 -11.52 10.25 -9.33
N LEU A 348 -11.18 8.97 -9.50
CA LEU A 348 -10.47 8.20 -8.48
C LEU A 348 -9.05 8.76 -8.23
N GLY A 349 -8.36 9.21 -9.28
CA GLY A 349 -7.08 9.91 -9.16
C GLY A 349 -7.20 11.23 -8.37
N LEU A 350 -8.26 12.01 -8.59
CA LEU A 350 -8.54 13.22 -7.81
C LEU A 350 -8.81 12.90 -6.33
N LEU A 351 -9.59 11.85 -6.05
CA LEU A 351 -9.83 11.40 -4.67
C LEU A 351 -8.53 10.92 -4.01
N ALA A 352 -7.66 10.21 -4.74
CA ALA A 352 -6.34 9.82 -4.25
C ALA A 352 -5.48 11.05 -3.95
N ALA A 353 -5.44 12.04 -4.84
CA ALA A 353 -4.71 13.28 -4.63
C ALA A 353 -5.23 14.06 -3.41
N ALA A 354 -6.56 14.12 -3.22
CA ALA A 354 -7.17 14.74 -2.05
C ALA A 354 -6.80 14.01 -0.74
N ALA A 355 -6.81 12.68 -0.74
CA ALA A 355 -6.34 11.89 0.41
C ALA A 355 -4.84 12.10 0.69
N GLY A 356 -4.02 12.28 -0.35
CA GLY A 356 -2.60 12.62 -0.21
C GLY A 356 -2.39 14.03 0.38
N ALA A 357 -3.18 15.01 -0.06
CA ALA A 357 -3.19 16.35 0.52
C ALA A 357 -3.65 16.35 1.98
N TRP A 358 -4.64 15.51 2.32
CA TRP A 358 -5.07 15.31 3.71
C TRP A 358 -3.96 14.67 4.56
N ALA A 359 -3.26 13.65 4.06
CA ALA A 359 -2.13 13.06 4.76
C ALA A 359 -1.05 14.10 5.06
N LEU A 360 -0.75 14.96 4.09
CA LEU A 360 0.21 16.05 4.27
C LEU A 360 -0.28 17.11 5.27
N ALA A 361 -1.55 17.53 5.18
CA ALA A 361 -2.15 18.49 6.10
C ALA A 361 -2.11 18.00 7.55
N SER A 362 -2.38 16.71 7.75
CA SER A 362 -2.35 16.06 9.07
C SER A 362 -0.93 16.00 9.62
N ALA A 363 0.06 15.68 8.77
CA ALA A 363 1.47 15.66 9.16
C ALA A 363 2.04 17.05 9.50
N ALA A 364 1.55 18.11 8.86
CA ALA A 364 1.98 19.48 9.09
C ALA A 364 1.20 20.22 10.20
N ASP A 365 0.18 19.57 10.80
CA ASP A 365 -0.81 20.18 11.69
C ASP A 365 -1.39 21.50 11.13
N ASN A 366 -1.60 21.54 9.81
CA ASN A 366 -2.04 22.74 9.10
C ASN A 366 -2.94 22.40 7.91
N TRP A 367 -4.16 22.94 7.92
CA TRP A 367 -5.16 22.71 6.88
C TRP A 367 -5.26 23.85 5.85
N SER A 368 -4.46 24.90 6.01
CA SER A 368 -4.43 25.99 5.05
C SER A 368 -3.74 25.54 3.77
N PHE A 369 -4.53 25.35 2.71
CA PHE A 369 -4.01 24.99 1.38
C PHE A 369 -2.88 25.94 0.93
N ALA A 370 -3.00 27.24 1.21
CA ALA A 370 -1.97 28.22 0.85
C ALA A 370 -0.65 28.01 1.63
N VAL A 371 -0.72 27.57 2.89
CA VAL A 371 0.47 27.26 3.68
C VAL A 371 1.07 25.94 3.23
N LEU A 372 0.26 24.89 3.07
CA LEU A 372 0.72 23.61 2.55
C LEU A 372 1.36 23.74 1.17
N TRP A 373 0.75 24.51 0.27
CA TRP A 373 1.30 24.78 -1.05
C TRP A 373 2.61 25.57 -0.97
N LYS A 374 2.71 26.54 -0.05
CA LYS A 374 3.96 27.26 0.21
C LYS A 374 5.02 26.33 0.79
N GLU A 375 4.69 25.44 1.70
CA GLU A 375 5.64 24.46 2.23
C GLU A 375 6.11 23.51 1.12
N ILE A 376 5.19 22.92 0.36
CA ILE A 376 5.54 22.06 -0.78
C ILE A 376 6.39 22.81 -1.81
N ILE A 377 6.09 24.07 -2.17
CA ILE A 377 6.87 24.75 -3.21
C ILE A 377 8.13 25.41 -2.66
N LEU A 378 8.04 26.18 -1.59
CA LEU A 378 9.16 26.95 -1.04
C LEU A 378 10.13 26.08 -0.24
N ALA A 379 9.69 25.06 0.49
CA ALA A 379 10.63 24.14 1.15
C ALA A 379 11.39 23.33 0.09
N ASN A 380 10.70 22.83 -0.94
CA ASN A 380 11.33 22.09 -2.04
C ASN A 380 12.31 22.92 -2.87
N ALA A 381 12.04 24.22 -3.06
CA ALA A 381 12.96 25.12 -3.74
C ALA A 381 14.25 25.42 -2.95
N ARG A 382 14.19 25.42 -1.60
CA ARG A 382 15.30 25.83 -0.75
C ARG A 382 16.15 24.68 -0.22
N ALA A 383 15.53 23.52 0.06
CA ALA A 383 16.18 22.38 0.69
C ALA A 383 16.69 21.32 -0.28
N GLY A 384 16.40 21.46 -1.59
CA GLY A 384 16.72 20.39 -2.56
C GLY A 384 15.79 19.17 -2.43
N GLU A 385 14.64 19.31 -1.79
CA GLU A 385 13.58 18.30 -1.62
C GLU A 385 12.84 18.06 -2.95
N ARG A 386 13.56 17.55 -3.95
CA ARG A 386 13.01 17.37 -5.32
C ARG A 386 11.94 16.28 -5.37
N ARG A 387 11.95 15.32 -4.43
CA ARG A 387 11.10 14.12 -4.50
C ARG A 387 9.62 14.41 -4.23
N GLN A 388 9.31 15.21 -3.21
CA GLN A 388 7.93 15.53 -2.87
C GLN A 388 7.27 16.39 -3.97
N MET A 389 7.98 17.40 -4.49
CA MET A 389 7.49 18.19 -5.61
C MET A 389 7.31 17.33 -6.87
N ALA A 390 8.28 16.46 -7.18
CA ALA A 390 8.15 15.53 -8.29
C ALA A 390 6.91 14.64 -8.13
N HIS A 391 6.65 14.11 -6.92
CA HIS A 391 5.51 13.24 -6.63
C HIS A 391 4.16 13.97 -6.80
N VAL A 392 4.08 15.23 -6.39
CA VAL A 392 2.87 16.04 -6.61
C VAL A 392 2.66 16.31 -8.11
N ILE A 393 3.73 16.68 -8.83
CA ILE A 393 3.65 16.95 -10.27
C ILE A 393 3.25 15.70 -11.06
N SER A 394 3.89 14.55 -10.83
CA SER A 394 3.51 13.31 -11.50
C SER A 394 2.11 12.82 -11.09
N GLY A 395 1.68 13.08 -9.85
CA GLY A 395 0.30 12.86 -9.42
C GLY A 395 -0.71 13.66 -10.25
N LEU A 396 -0.43 14.95 -10.54
CA LEU A 396 -1.28 15.78 -11.41
C LEU A 396 -1.31 15.24 -12.84
N VAL A 397 -0.18 14.76 -13.38
CA VAL A 397 -0.14 14.12 -14.71
C VAL A 397 -1.07 12.91 -14.75
N ILE A 398 -1.02 12.04 -13.73
CA ILE A 398 -1.88 10.85 -13.62
C ILE A 398 -3.37 11.21 -13.55
N VAL A 399 -3.73 12.39 -13.06
CA VAL A 399 -5.13 12.86 -13.03
C VAL A 399 -5.56 13.41 -14.39
N LEU A 400 -4.72 14.21 -15.04
CA LEU A 400 -5.05 14.91 -16.28
C LEU A 400 -5.01 13.99 -17.50
N GLU A 401 -4.09 13.04 -17.53
CA GLU A 401 -3.88 12.15 -18.67
C GLU A 401 -5.07 11.21 -18.95
N PRO A 402 -5.74 10.61 -17.95
CA PRO A 402 -7.02 9.93 -18.15
C PRO A 402 -8.10 10.82 -18.80
N LEU A 403 -8.13 12.12 -18.53
CA LEU A 403 -9.06 13.04 -19.20
C LEU A 403 -8.71 13.20 -20.68
N LEU A 404 -7.42 13.30 -21.02
CA LEU A 404 -6.95 13.32 -22.41
C LEU A 404 -7.30 12.01 -23.12
N LEU A 405 -7.13 10.87 -22.46
CA LEU A 405 -7.53 9.56 -22.97
C LEU A 405 -9.07 9.43 -23.13
N ALA A 406 -9.86 10.03 -22.22
CA ALA A 406 -11.31 10.11 -22.36
C ALA A 406 -11.72 10.92 -23.59
N MET A 407 -11.08 12.08 -23.80
CA MET A 407 -11.26 12.93 -24.98
C MET A 407 -10.86 12.19 -26.25
N GLN A 408 -9.70 11.54 -26.26
CA GLN A 408 -9.17 10.77 -27.38
C GLN A 408 -10.11 9.62 -27.77
N THR A 409 -10.55 8.83 -26.80
CA THR A 409 -11.46 7.70 -27.05
C THR A 409 -12.86 8.15 -27.48
N ARG A 410 -13.25 9.39 -27.19
CA ARG A 410 -14.52 9.99 -27.63
C ARG A 410 -14.43 10.57 -29.03
N TRP A 411 -13.40 11.38 -29.31
CA TRP A 411 -13.34 12.22 -30.52
C TRP A 411 -12.43 11.68 -31.62
N ALA A 412 -11.39 10.93 -31.28
CA ALA A 412 -10.45 10.37 -32.26
C ALA A 412 -10.18 8.86 -32.03
N PRO A 413 -11.23 8.01 -31.91
CA PRO A 413 -11.07 6.59 -31.61
C PRO A 413 -10.24 5.83 -32.66
N ARG A 414 -10.04 6.37 -33.86
CA ARG A 414 -9.28 5.71 -34.94
C ARG A 414 -7.77 5.93 -34.88
N GLN A 415 -7.30 6.90 -34.10
CA GLN A 415 -5.87 7.21 -34.03
C GLN A 415 -5.17 6.28 -33.02
N LYS A 416 -4.88 5.05 -33.47
CA LYS A 416 -4.26 3.99 -32.65
C LYS A 416 -2.94 4.43 -32.04
N TRP A 417 -2.11 5.11 -32.82
CA TRP A 417 -0.80 5.58 -32.39
C TRP A 417 -0.91 6.56 -31.21
N LEU A 418 -1.88 7.48 -31.25
CA LEU A 418 -2.08 8.47 -30.20
C LEU A 418 -2.58 7.81 -28.92
N LEU A 419 -3.49 6.82 -29.03
CA LEU A 419 -3.87 6.00 -27.87
C LEU A 419 -2.64 5.29 -27.28
N THR A 420 -1.80 4.67 -28.11
CA THR A 420 -0.61 3.96 -27.64
C THR A 420 0.38 4.90 -26.94
N VAL A 421 0.65 6.08 -27.50
CA VAL A 421 1.56 7.06 -26.91
C VAL A 421 1.03 7.54 -25.55
N LEU A 422 -0.23 7.96 -25.47
CA LEU A 422 -0.85 8.39 -24.20
C LEU A 422 -0.94 7.25 -23.19
N ALA A 423 -1.16 6.00 -23.62
CA ALA A 423 -1.16 4.86 -22.71
C ALA A 423 0.24 4.59 -22.13
N LEU A 424 1.29 4.68 -22.96
CA LEU A 424 2.66 4.50 -22.52
C LEU A 424 3.13 5.63 -21.60
N LEU A 425 2.75 6.88 -21.89
CA LEU A 425 3.01 8.02 -21.03
C LEU A 425 2.34 7.84 -19.66
N LEU A 426 1.06 7.43 -19.63
CA LEU A 426 0.36 7.13 -18.37
C LEU A 426 1.03 6.02 -17.57
N LEU A 427 1.42 4.92 -18.22
CA LEU A 427 2.13 3.83 -17.56
C LEU A 427 3.49 4.27 -17.01
N GLY A 428 4.22 5.11 -17.75
CA GLY A 428 5.46 5.71 -17.30
C GLY A 428 5.26 6.64 -16.10
N ALA A 429 4.24 7.50 -16.14
CA ALA A 429 3.88 8.40 -15.04
C ALA A 429 3.48 7.62 -13.78
N VAL A 430 2.67 6.57 -13.92
CA VAL A 430 2.29 5.66 -12.82
C VAL A 430 3.52 4.97 -12.23
N GLY A 431 4.40 4.39 -13.05
CA GLY A 431 5.62 3.76 -12.59
C GLY A 431 6.53 4.73 -11.84
N PHE A 432 6.68 5.95 -12.36
CA PHE A 432 7.46 7.01 -11.71
C PHE A 432 6.82 7.47 -10.39
N GLN A 433 5.49 7.60 -10.33
CA GLN A 433 4.76 7.97 -9.11
C GLN A 433 4.93 6.93 -8.01
N ILE A 434 4.83 5.64 -8.37
CA ILE A 434 5.07 4.51 -7.46
C ILE A 434 6.48 4.56 -6.90
N TRP A 435 7.47 4.78 -7.78
CA TRP A 435 8.86 4.89 -7.38
C TRP A 435 9.08 6.06 -6.41
N LEU A 436 8.58 7.26 -6.73
CA LEU A 436 8.67 8.42 -5.84
C LEU A 436 7.94 8.22 -4.53
N GLY A 437 6.75 7.61 -4.55
CA GLY A 437 6.01 7.26 -3.33
C GLY A 437 6.78 6.28 -2.45
N THR A 438 7.49 5.31 -3.07
CA THR A 438 8.39 4.39 -2.37
C THR A 438 9.55 5.15 -1.73
N LEU A 439 10.21 6.07 -2.45
CA LEU A 439 11.26 6.91 -1.86
C LEU A 439 10.74 7.78 -0.72
N LEU A 440 9.55 8.37 -0.84
CA LEU A 440 8.97 9.22 0.21
C LEU A 440 8.55 8.43 1.45
N LEU A 441 8.09 7.18 1.27
CA LEU A 441 7.64 6.34 2.37
C LEU A 441 8.80 5.73 3.14
N PHE A 442 9.91 5.45 2.47
CA PHE A 442 10.97 4.59 2.99
C PHE A 442 12.37 5.23 3.02
N ASP A 443 12.51 6.44 2.52
CA ASP A 443 13.73 7.25 2.62
C ASP A 443 13.34 8.63 3.17
N THR A 444 14.09 9.67 2.84
CA THR A 444 13.75 11.05 3.18
C THR A 444 13.05 11.76 2.02
N PRO A 445 12.32 12.85 2.31
CA PRO A 445 11.83 13.77 1.28
C PRO A 445 12.96 14.39 0.41
N GLN A 446 14.20 14.28 0.89
CA GLN A 446 15.41 14.85 0.30
C GLN A 446 16.19 13.79 -0.49
N GLY A 447 16.95 14.22 -1.49
CA GLY A 447 17.88 13.34 -2.21
C GLY A 447 17.58 13.17 -3.70
N ARG A 448 18.30 12.25 -4.34
CA ARG A 448 18.19 11.99 -5.79
C ARG A 448 16.84 11.35 -6.11
N LEU A 449 16.26 11.72 -7.25
CA LEU A 449 14.97 11.16 -7.71
C LEU A 449 15.07 9.69 -8.13
N THR A 450 16.28 9.17 -8.36
CA THR A 450 16.52 7.87 -9.00
C THR A 450 17.18 6.85 -8.08
N SER A 451 17.43 7.18 -6.81
CA SER A 451 18.07 6.28 -5.86
C SER A 451 17.66 6.61 -4.43
N PHE A 452 17.74 5.61 -3.55
CA PHE A 452 17.80 5.81 -2.10
C PHE A 452 19.09 6.58 -1.72
N ASN A 453 19.08 7.27 -0.58
CA ASN A 453 20.26 7.98 -0.05
C ASN A 453 21.35 7.02 0.47
#